data_AF-A0A3D8VRJ8-F1
#
_entry.id   AF-A0A3D8VRJ8-F1
#
_cell.length_a   1.000
_cell.length_b   1.000
_cell.length_c   1.000
_cell.angle_alpha   90.00
_cell.angle_beta   90.00
_cell.angle_gamma   90.00
#
_symmetry.space_group_name_H-M   'P 1'
#
loop_
_entity.id
_entity.type
_entity.pdbx_description
1 polymer ?
#
loop_
_entity_poly.entity_id
_entity_poly.type
_entity_poly.pdbx_seq_one_letter_code
_entity_poly.pdbx_strand_id
1 'polypeptide(L)' 'VDVEDGIVRLRLMGACGNCPSSTITLKAGIERALAQEVPGVYEVEQVF' A
#
# COMPACT_ATOMS: atom_id res chain seq x y z
N VAL A 1 2.30 7.49 8.01
CA VAL A 1 1.30 7.27 6.94
C VAL A 1 1.02 8.64 6.40
N ASP A 2 1.24 8.82 5.11
CA ASP A 2 1.10 10.12 4.47
C ASP A 2 0.40 9.96 3.11
N VAL A 3 -0.38 10.94 2.72
CA VAL A 3 -1.18 10.92 1.49
C VAL A 3 -0.91 12.20 0.73
N GLU A 4 -0.13 12.10 -0.33
CA GLU A 4 0.19 13.22 -1.23
C GLU A 4 -0.26 12.85 -2.64
N ASP A 5 -1.03 13.74 -3.27
CA ASP A 5 -1.44 13.63 -4.68
C ASP A 5 -2.04 12.27 -5.08
N GLY A 6 -2.76 11.59 -4.19
CA GLY A 6 -3.38 10.28 -4.48
C GLY A 6 -2.44 9.09 -4.32
N ILE A 7 -1.23 9.31 -3.81
CA ILE A 7 -0.25 8.29 -3.42
C ILE A 7 -0.30 8.10 -1.91
N VAL A 8 -0.60 6.88 -1.48
CA VAL A 8 -0.63 6.52 -0.05
C VAL A 8 0.67 5.84 0.35
N ARG A 9 1.43 6.48 1.23
CA ARG A 9 2.69 5.96 1.77
C ARG A 9 2.46 5.26 3.10
N LEU A 10 2.72 3.96 3.16
CA LEU A 10 2.50 3.14 4.35
C LEU A 10 3.65 2.17 4.62
N ARG A 11 3.92 1.91 5.90
CA ARG A 11 4.93 0.97 6.35
C ARG A 11 4.25 -0.34 6.71
N LEU A 12 4.49 -1.39 5.93
CA LEU A 12 3.99 -2.72 6.24
C LEU A 12 4.79 -3.30 7.41
N MET A 13 4.12 -3.59 8.51
CA MET A 13 4.73 -4.22 9.69
C MET A 13 4.33 -5.70 9.79
N GLY A 14 5.23 -6.54 10.31
CA GLY A 14 5.01 -7.99 10.50
C GLY A 14 5.71 -8.86 9.46
N ALA A 15 5.32 -10.13 9.34
CA ALA A 15 5.93 -11.10 8.42
C ALA A 15 5.92 -10.62 6.95
N CYS A 16 4.89 -9.85 6.57
CA CYS A 16 4.74 -9.25 5.25
C CYS A 16 5.70 -8.07 4.99
N GLY A 17 6.36 -7.54 6.03
CA GLY A 17 7.39 -6.50 5.91
C GLY A 17 8.79 -7.05 5.62
N ASN A 18 9.03 -8.34 5.86
CA ASN A 18 10.35 -8.98 5.75
C ASN A 18 10.40 -10.10 4.68
N CYS A 19 9.29 -10.36 3.99
CA CYS A 19 9.17 -11.34 2.92
C CYS A 19 8.73 -10.65 1.62
N PRO A 20 9.64 -10.46 0.63
CA PRO A 20 9.35 -9.67 -0.57
C PRO A 20 8.21 -10.23 -1.42
N SER A 21 7.93 -11.54 -1.38
CA SER A 21 6.79 -12.10 -2.11
C SER A 21 5.45 -11.72 -1.48
N SER A 22 5.34 -11.82 -0.15
CA SER A 22 4.14 -11.42 0.60
C SER A 22 3.88 -9.93 0.50
N THR A 23 4.95 -9.13 0.45
CA THR A 23 4.90 -7.69 0.27
C THR A 23 4.21 -7.29 -1.05
N ILE A 24 4.60 -7.90 -2.17
CA ILE A 24 4.03 -7.59 -3.50
C ILE A 24 2.55 -7.94 -3.55
N THR A 25 2.17 -9.13 -3.08
CA THR A 25 0.76 -9.56 -3.09
C THR A 25 -0.11 -8.70 -2.19
N LEU A 26 0.39 -8.36 -1.00
CA LEU A 26 -0.34 -7.53 -0.05
C LEU A 26 -0.48 -6.10 -0.56
N LYS A 27 0.58 -5.51 -1.12
CA LYS A 27 0.55 -4.20 -1.76
C LYS A 27 -0.55 -4.12 -2.81
N ALA A 28 -0.59 -5.08 -3.74
CA ALA A 28 -1.60 -5.12 -4.80
C ALA A 28 -3.03 -5.28 -4.26
N GLY A 29 -3.21 -6.01 -3.16
CA GLY A 29 -4.51 -6.12 -2.49
C GLY A 29 -4.96 -4.79 -1.86
N ILE A 30 -4.04 -4.12 -1.17
CA ILE A 30 -4.30 -2.83 -0.50
C ILE A 30 -4.59 -1.73 -1.53
N GLU A 31 -3.83 -1.69 -2.62
CA GLU A 31 -4.02 -0.72 -3.71
C GLU A 31 -5.41 -0.85 -4.34
N ARG A 32 -5.86 -2.08 -4.61
CA ARG A 32 -7.21 -2.34 -5.13
C ARG A 32 -8.31 -1.94 -4.15
N ALA A 33 -8.14 -2.24 -2.86
CA ALA A 33 -9.11 -1.88 -1.84
C ALA A 33 -9.21 -0.34 -1.70
N LEU A 34 -8.08 0.34 -1.56
CA LEU A 34 -8.03 1.80 -1.43
C LEU A 34 -8.56 2.51 -2.68
N ALA A 35 -8.27 2.03 -3.89
CA ALA A 35 -8.82 2.62 -5.11
C ALA A 35 -10.36 2.48 -5.21
N GLN A 36 -10.95 1.47 -4.55
CA GLN A 36 -12.42 1.30 -4.50
C GLN A 36 -13.06 2.10 -3.37
N GLU A 37 -12.42 2.15 -2.20
CA GLU A 37 -12.99 2.77 -1.00
C GLU A 37 -12.69 4.27 -0.90
N VAL A 38 -11.57 4.73 -1.48
CA VAL A 38 -11.10 6.11 -1.37
C VAL A 38 -10.95 6.74 -2.76
N PRO A 39 -11.95 7.50 -3.22
CA PRO A 39 -11.86 8.19 -4.51
C PRO A 39 -10.72 9.22 -4.48
N GLY A 40 -9.81 9.11 -5.45
CA GLY A 40 -8.62 9.97 -5.57
C GLY A 40 -7.30 9.28 -5.20
N VAL A 41 -7.35 8.08 -4.61
CA VAL A 41 -6.15 7.23 -4.43
C VAL A 41 -5.97 6.35 -5.66
N TYR A 42 -4.78 6.39 -6.25
CA TYR A 42 -4.43 5.56 -7.41
C TYR A 42 -3.12 4.78 -7.24
N GLU A 43 -2.32 5.10 -6.23
CA GLU A 43 -1.06 4.42 -5.98
C GLU A 43 -0.80 4.22 -4.48
N VAL A 44 -0.15 3.12 -4.15
CA VAL A 44 0.33 2.83 -2.80
C VAL A 44 1.83 2.63 -2.85
N GLU A 45 2.56 3.34 -2.00
CA GLU A 45 4.00 3.17 -1.83
C GLU A 45 4.29 2.54 -0.47
N GLN A 46 5.14 1.52 -0.49
CA GLN A 46 5.66 0.97 0.74
C GLN A 46 6.94 1.72 1.12
N VAL A 47 6.93 2.30 2.31
CA VAL A 47 8.11 2.87 2.94
C VAL A 47 8.72 1.85 3.91
N PHE A 48 10.05 1.71 3.91
CA PHE A 48 10.79 0.75 4.73
C PHE A 48 11.20 1.32 6.09
#